data_AF-A0A943NCE1-F1
#
_entry.id   AF-A0A943NCE1-F1
#
_cell.length_a   1.000
_cell.length_b   1.000
_cell.length_c   1.000
_cell.angle_alpha   90.00
_cell.angle_beta   90.00
_cell.angle_gamma   90.00
#
_symmetry.space_group_name_H-M   'P 1'
#
loop_
_entity.id
_entity.type
_entity.pdbx_description
1 polymer ?
#
loop_
_entity_poly.entity_id
_entity_poly.type
_entity_poly.pdbx_seq_one_letter_code
_entity_poly.pdbx_strand_id
1 'polypeptide(L)'
;MNALTLKNLLREIKRTFTKFLSIFAICALGVAFFAGIRATSPDMKEAGDRLYNTYNLSDISVISTSGLTADNIRDLESIEGIQAVRASLFVDAMARGTGEKEKNLRLYSMPIKLKSEYAPLIDLIPDYGIDTSPEYDMNGVEIVSGRMPLNDTEIALDNTLDGSLVKQLGDEITLTTAGGTVTLRVVGFIRSPMYISLFERGTSSIGNGTSDGFAYASGNAISSLGTKLPVMSLLNTYYTRA
;
A
#
# COMPACT_ATOMS: atom_id res chain seq x y z
N MET A 1 26.99 36.33 -40.45
CA MET A 1 25.71 36.64 -41.12
C MET A 1 25.64 38.15 -41.29
N ASN A 2 25.60 38.67 -42.52
CA ASN A 2 25.72 40.12 -42.74
C ASN A 2 24.41 40.83 -42.34
N ALA A 3 24.49 41.99 -41.68
CA ALA A 3 23.33 42.74 -41.19
C ALA A 3 22.29 43.04 -42.29
N LEU A 4 22.73 43.19 -43.54
CA LEU A 4 21.88 43.38 -44.71
C LEU A 4 20.95 42.17 -44.98
N THR A 5 21.47 40.95 -44.82
CA THR A 5 20.72 39.70 -45.06
C THR A 5 19.63 39.48 -44.02
N LEU A 6 19.91 39.76 -42.74
CA LEU A 6 18.93 39.70 -41.66
C LEU A 6 17.81 40.74 -41.83
N LYS A 7 18.17 41.96 -42.27
CA LYS A 7 17.22 43.04 -42.52
C LYS A 7 16.26 42.70 -43.66
N ASN A 8 16.76 42.06 -44.72
CA ASN A 8 15.92 41.57 -45.82
C ASN A 8 15.00 40.42 -45.37
N LEU A 9 15.51 39.45 -44.60
CA LEU A 9 14.72 38.34 -44.05
C LEU A 9 13.54 38.84 -43.18
N LEU A 10 13.79 39.77 -42.26
CA LEU A 10 12.75 40.33 -41.40
C LEU A 10 11.70 41.14 -42.18
N ARG A 11 12.13 41.85 -43.23
CA ARG A 11 11.22 42.57 -44.13
C ARG A 11 10.31 41.60 -44.89
N GLU A 12 10.84 40.47 -45.31
CA GLU A 12 10.10 39.43 -46.02
C GLU A 12 9.08 38.73 -45.13
N ILE A 13 9.46 38.36 -43.90
CA ILE A 13 8.55 37.81 -42.87
C ILE A 13 7.37 38.77 -42.62
N LYS A 14 7.62 40.08 -42.49
CA LYS A 14 6.55 41.08 -42.34
C LYS A 14 5.65 41.15 -43.57
N ARG A 15 6.20 40.99 -44.79
CA ARG A 15 5.42 41.05 -46.03
C ARG A 15 4.52 39.83 -46.23
N THR A 16 4.95 38.65 -45.80
CA THR A 16 4.18 37.39 -45.91
C THR A 16 3.78 36.83 -44.54
N PHE A 17 3.36 37.71 -43.63
CA PHE A 17 3.15 37.38 -42.21
C PHE A 17 2.18 36.23 -41.99
N THR A 18 1.05 36.17 -42.72
CA THR A 18 0.05 35.10 -42.56
C THR A 18 0.62 33.72 -42.90
N LYS A 19 1.43 33.61 -43.96
CA LYS A 19 2.07 32.35 -44.36
C LYS A 19 3.15 31.93 -43.36
N PHE A 20 3.94 32.88 -42.90
CA PHE A 20 4.94 32.65 -41.86
C PHE A 20 4.29 32.14 -40.57
N LEU A 21 3.20 32.80 -40.14
CA LEU A 21 2.48 32.42 -38.92
C LEU A 21 1.89 31.00 -39.02
N SER A 22 1.36 30.61 -40.18
CA SER A 22 0.86 29.23 -40.38
C SER A 22 1.97 28.19 -40.26
N ILE A 23 3.12 28.39 -40.92
CA ILE A 23 4.26 27.45 -40.84
C ILE A 23 4.82 27.43 -39.42
N PHE A 24 4.96 28.60 -38.80
CA PHE A 24 5.40 28.72 -37.42
C PHE A 24 4.47 27.96 -36.47
N ALA A 25 3.14 28.10 -36.62
CA ALA A 25 2.17 27.41 -35.77
C ALA A 25 2.25 25.88 -35.93
N ILE A 26 2.40 25.37 -37.15
CA ILE A 26 2.56 23.92 -37.41
C ILE A 26 3.86 23.41 -36.77
N CYS A 27 4.97 24.14 -36.93
CA CYS A 27 6.24 23.77 -36.32
C CYS A 27 6.18 23.85 -34.79
N ALA A 28 5.58 24.91 -34.24
CA ALA A 28 5.43 25.11 -32.81
C ALA A 28 4.57 24.00 -32.18
N LEU A 29 3.49 23.60 -32.84
CA LEU A 29 2.65 22.48 -32.39
C LEU A 29 3.44 21.17 -32.38
N GLY A 30 4.20 20.89 -33.44
CA GLY A 30 5.04 19.68 -33.52
C GLY A 30 6.11 19.64 -32.44
N VAL A 31 6.82 20.76 -32.22
CA VAL A 31 7.86 20.85 -31.19
C VAL A 31 7.27 20.80 -29.78
N ALA A 32 6.16 21.48 -29.52
CA ALA A 32 5.49 21.48 -28.23
C ALA A 32 5.00 20.07 -27.85
N PHE A 33 4.38 19.36 -28.79
CA PHE A 33 3.92 17.99 -28.57
C PHE A 33 5.09 17.03 -28.31
N PHE A 34 6.15 17.12 -29.11
CA PHE A 34 7.36 16.31 -28.93
C PHE A 34 8.03 16.59 -27.57
N ALA A 35 8.17 17.86 -27.19
CA ALA A 35 8.73 18.25 -25.90
C ALA A 35 7.87 17.77 -24.74
N GLY A 36 6.53 17.89 -24.85
CA GLY A 36 5.59 17.46 -23.81
C GLY A 36 5.64 15.96 -23.54
N ILE A 37 5.61 15.13 -24.59
CA ILE A 37 5.73 13.66 -24.43
C ILE A 37 7.09 13.30 -23.83
N ARG A 38 8.17 13.95 -24.27
CA ARG A 38 9.52 13.68 -23.76
C ARG A 38 9.69 14.08 -22.29
N ALA A 39 9.02 15.15 -21.85
CA ALA A 39 9.03 15.59 -20.46
C ALA A 39 8.18 14.68 -19.55
N THR A 40 7.13 14.06 -20.10
CA THR A 40 6.22 13.21 -19.31
C THR A 40 6.95 12.03 -18.65
N SER A 41 7.89 11.38 -19.35
CA SER A 41 8.61 10.22 -18.82
C SER A 41 9.47 10.53 -17.58
N PRO A 42 10.37 11.52 -17.58
CA PRO A 42 11.14 11.88 -16.39
C PRO A 42 10.23 12.38 -15.26
N ASP A 43 9.20 13.18 -15.57
CA ASP A 43 8.28 13.72 -14.56
C ASP A 43 7.50 12.61 -13.84
N MET A 44 7.00 11.61 -14.58
CA MET A 44 6.33 10.45 -13.98
C MET A 44 7.28 9.61 -13.12
N LYS A 45 8.53 9.45 -13.56
CA LYS A 45 9.54 8.72 -12.78
C LYS A 45 9.84 9.45 -11.47
N GLU A 46 10.09 10.75 -11.53
CA GLU A 46 10.35 11.57 -10.35
C GLU A 46 9.16 11.57 -9.37
N ALA A 47 7.94 11.65 -9.88
CA ALA A 47 6.74 11.56 -9.07
C ALA A 47 6.61 10.19 -8.36
N GLY A 48 6.93 9.10 -9.07
CA GLY A 48 6.96 7.74 -8.51
C GLY A 48 8.05 7.57 -7.46
N ASP A 49 9.28 7.98 -7.76
CA ASP A 49 10.41 7.93 -6.83
C ASP A 49 10.09 8.75 -5.56
N ARG A 50 9.49 9.93 -5.70
CA ARG A 50 9.05 10.75 -4.56
C ARG A 50 7.97 10.04 -3.74
N LEU A 51 6.98 9.41 -4.39
CA LEU A 51 5.93 8.68 -3.70
C LEU A 51 6.51 7.53 -2.86
N TYR A 52 7.37 6.70 -3.45
CA TYR A 52 7.95 5.54 -2.75
C TYR A 52 8.86 5.96 -1.61
N ASN A 53 9.70 6.97 -1.80
CA ASN A 53 10.60 7.47 -0.76
C ASN A 53 9.84 8.15 0.39
N THR A 54 8.76 8.89 0.10
CA THR A 54 7.96 9.57 1.15
C THR A 54 7.32 8.59 2.12
N TYR A 55 6.88 7.43 1.62
CA TYR A 55 6.21 6.41 2.41
C TYR A 55 7.11 5.22 2.76
N ASN A 56 8.42 5.32 2.52
CA ASN A 56 9.41 4.28 2.81
C ASN A 56 8.97 2.90 2.30
N LEU A 57 8.56 2.82 1.03
CA LEU A 57 8.06 1.60 0.42
C LEU A 57 9.18 0.54 0.34
N SER A 58 8.86 -0.70 0.71
CA SER A 58 9.80 -1.82 0.66
C SER A 58 10.19 -2.17 -0.79
N ASP A 59 11.48 -2.35 -1.04
CA ASP A 59 11.99 -2.81 -2.34
C ASP A 59 11.66 -4.28 -2.63
N ILE A 60 11.70 -5.12 -1.58
CA ILE A 60 11.53 -6.58 -1.69
C ILE A 60 10.53 -7.05 -0.62
N SER A 61 9.62 -7.94 -1.02
CA SER A 61 8.70 -8.63 -0.12
C SER A 61 8.97 -10.14 -0.18
N VAL A 62 9.19 -10.74 0.99
CA VAL A 62 9.37 -12.20 1.13
C VAL A 62 8.10 -12.80 1.73
N ILE A 63 7.53 -13.80 1.05
CA ILE A 63 6.29 -14.47 1.47
C ILE A 63 6.56 -15.96 1.61
N SER A 64 6.12 -16.55 2.71
CA SER A 64 6.21 -18.00 2.98
C SER A 64 4.84 -18.55 3.35
N THR A 65 4.47 -19.66 2.73
CA THR A 65 3.24 -20.40 3.08
C THR A 65 3.38 -21.12 4.43
N SER A 66 4.60 -21.50 4.82
CA SER A 66 4.86 -22.14 6.13
C SER A 66 4.99 -21.13 7.27
N GLY A 67 4.92 -19.82 6.98
CA GLY A 67 5.29 -18.76 7.90
C GLY A 67 6.79 -18.46 7.88
N LEU A 68 7.17 -17.34 8.49
CA LEU A 68 8.55 -16.93 8.74
C LEU A 68 8.80 -16.93 10.24
N THR A 69 9.97 -17.38 10.67
CA THR A 69 10.36 -17.41 12.09
C THR A 69 11.20 -16.19 12.45
N ALA A 70 11.34 -15.91 13.75
CA ALA A 70 12.22 -14.84 14.24
C ALA A 70 13.70 -15.09 13.89
N ASP A 71 14.12 -16.36 13.72
CA ASP A 71 15.46 -16.67 13.20
C ASP A 71 15.59 -16.23 11.73
N ASN A 72 14.59 -16.50 10.90
CA ASN A 72 14.63 -16.07 9.49
C ASN A 72 14.68 -14.55 9.33
N ILE A 73 14.01 -13.80 10.20
CA ILE A 73 14.05 -12.33 10.19
C ILE A 73 15.46 -11.84 10.53
N ARG A 74 16.09 -12.40 11.57
CA ARG A 74 17.47 -12.08 11.94
C ARG A 74 18.48 -12.45 10.85
N ASP A 75 18.28 -13.60 10.20
CA ASP A 75 19.12 -14.01 9.07
C ASP A 75 19.02 -12.99 7.93
N LEU A 76 17.81 -12.50 7.62
CA LEU A 76 17.61 -11.45 6.62
C LEU A 76 18.26 -10.13 7.04
N GLU A 77 18.09 -9.69 8.29
CA GLU A 77 18.74 -8.46 8.80
C GLU A 77 20.26 -8.52 8.73
N SER A 78 20.85 -9.72 8.82
CA SER A 78 22.30 -9.92 8.78
C SER A 78 22.91 -9.85 7.37
N ILE A 79 22.09 -9.80 6.32
CA ILE A 79 22.58 -9.74 4.93
C ILE A 79 23.14 -8.34 4.65
N GLU A 80 24.37 -8.28 4.14
CA GLU A 80 25.01 -7.04 3.74
C GLU A 80 24.16 -6.26 2.72
N GLY A 81 23.88 -4.99 3.01
CA GLY A 81 23.07 -4.11 2.17
C GLY A 81 21.59 -4.02 2.56
N ILE A 82 21.11 -4.87 3.48
CA ILE A 82 19.76 -4.74 4.04
C ILE A 82 19.75 -3.66 5.13
N GLN A 83 18.90 -2.65 4.96
CA GLN A 83 18.77 -1.53 5.92
C GLN A 83 17.75 -1.82 7.02
N ALA A 84 16.65 -2.49 6.65
CA ALA A 84 15.51 -2.73 7.53
C ALA A 84 14.75 -3.98 7.08
N VAL A 85 14.20 -4.72 8.03
CA VAL A 85 13.28 -5.83 7.77
C VAL A 85 12.02 -5.62 8.59
N ARG A 86 10.86 -5.58 7.90
CA ARG A 86 9.55 -5.48 8.54
C ARG A 86 8.78 -6.78 8.35
N ALA A 87 8.48 -7.47 9.45
CA ALA A 87 7.53 -8.57 9.41
C ALA A 87 6.09 -8.07 9.46
N SER A 88 5.22 -8.72 8.70
CA SER A 88 3.79 -8.46 8.68
C SER A 88 3.04 -9.74 8.36
N LEU A 89 1.91 -9.93 9.00
CA LEU A 89 0.93 -10.95 8.66
C LEU A 89 -0.09 -10.35 7.70
N PHE A 90 -0.55 -11.17 6.76
CA PHE A 90 -1.69 -10.82 5.94
C PHE A 90 -2.66 -12.00 5.83
N VAL A 91 -3.94 -11.68 5.71
CA VAL A 91 -4.99 -12.67 5.48
C VAL A 91 -6.03 -12.08 4.54
N ASP A 92 -6.57 -12.90 3.65
CA ASP A 92 -7.71 -12.50 2.84
C ASP A 92 -8.99 -12.85 3.61
N ALA A 93 -9.95 -11.93 3.67
CA ALA A 93 -11.21 -12.11 4.39
C ALA A 93 -12.40 -11.53 3.60
N MET A 94 -13.56 -12.18 3.74
CA MET A 94 -14.82 -11.63 3.25
C MET A 94 -15.32 -10.60 4.26
N ALA A 95 -15.45 -9.35 3.83
CA ALA A 95 -15.97 -8.26 4.63
C ALA A 95 -17.44 -8.00 4.30
N ARG A 96 -18.25 -7.93 5.35
CA ARG A 96 -19.64 -7.51 5.29
C ARG A 96 -19.81 -6.29 6.20
N GLY A 97 -20.12 -5.14 5.59
CA GLY A 97 -20.42 -3.91 6.31
C GLY A 97 -21.90 -3.57 6.25
N THR A 98 -22.21 -2.28 6.36
CA THR A 98 -23.55 -1.71 6.20
C THR A 98 -23.98 -1.60 4.74
N GLY A 99 -23.05 -1.80 3.80
CA GLY A 99 -23.32 -1.87 2.36
C GLY A 99 -24.04 -3.15 1.96
N GLU A 100 -24.63 -3.16 0.77
CA GLU A 100 -25.46 -4.28 0.28
C GLU A 100 -24.64 -5.50 -0.19
N LYS A 101 -23.36 -5.31 -0.52
CA LYS A 101 -22.51 -6.36 -1.11
C LYS A 101 -21.32 -6.67 -0.23
N GLU A 102 -21.03 -7.96 -0.09
CA GLU A 102 -19.78 -8.42 0.50
C GLU A 102 -18.60 -8.08 -0.40
N LYS A 103 -17.48 -7.79 0.24
CA LYS A 103 -16.24 -7.38 -0.42
C LYS A 103 -15.08 -8.21 0.05
N ASN A 104 -14.21 -8.58 -0.87
CA ASN A 104 -13.01 -9.33 -0.57
C ASN A 104 -11.87 -8.40 -0.19
N LEU A 105 -11.39 -8.48 1.05
CA LEU A 105 -10.36 -7.59 1.56
C LEU A 105 -9.09 -8.38 1.90
N ARG A 106 -7.94 -7.85 1.50
CA ARG A 106 -6.66 -8.24 2.07
C ARG A 106 -6.38 -7.44 3.34
N LEU A 107 -6.31 -8.12 4.47
CA LEU A 107 -5.99 -7.52 5.75
C LEU A 107 -4.48 -7.59 5.97
N TYR A 108 -3.88 -6.46 6.32
CA TYR A 108 -2.49 -6.36 6.77
C TYR A 108 -2.42 -6.11 8.27
N SER A 109 -1.52 -6.80 8.95
CA SER A 109 -1.29 -6.56 10.36
C SER A 109 -0.48 -5.30 10.58
N MET A 110 -0.87 -4.54 11.59
CA MET A 110 -0.02 -3.51 12.17
C MET A 110 0.60 -3.99 13.48
N PRO A 111 1.85 -3.59 13.78
CA PRO A 111 2.39 -3.71 15.12
C PRO A 111 1.65 -2.70 16.01
N ILE A 112 0.49 -3.09 16.54
CA ILE A 112 -0.19 -2.31 17.58
C ILE A 112 0.51 -2.63 18.89
N LYS A 113 1.24 -1.66 19.45
CA LYS A 113 1.80 -1.76 20.81
C LYS A 113 0.65 -1.65 21.82
N LEU A 114 -0.10 -2.72 22.02
CA LEU A 114 -1.03 -2.78 23.16
C LEU A 114 -0.18 -2.95 24.43
N LYS A 115 0.03 -1.89 25.21
CA LYS A 115 0.33 -2.06 26.65
C LYS A 115 -0.97 -2.50 27.32
N SER A 116 -1.31 -3.79 27.24
CA SER A 116 -2.34 -4.34 28.10
C SER A 116 -1.72 -4.68 29.44
N GLU A 117 -2.19 -4.02 30.51
CA GLU A 117 -1.93 -4.41 31.90
C GLU A 117 -2.54 -5.79 32.24
N TYR A 118 -3.33 -6.36 31.31
CA TYR A 118 -3.97 -7.67 31.41
C TYR A 118 -3.91 -8.44 30.08
N ALA A 119 -2.74 -8.52 29.43
CA ALA A 119 -2.56 -9.54 28.40
C ALA A 119 -2.58 -10.92 29.11
N PRO A 120 -3.38 -11.90 28.65
CA PRO A 120 -3.21 -13.28 29.12
C PRO A 120 -1.73 -13.67 28.93
N LEU A 121 -1.19 -14.47 29.85
CA LEU A 121 0.23 -14.86 29.97
C LEU A 121 0.86 -15.53 28.73
N ILE A 122 0.13 -15.62 27.62
CA ILE A 122 0.54 -16.16 26.34
C ILE A 122 0.36 -15.04 25.31
N ASP A 123 1.46 -14.36 24.97
CA ASP A 123 1.53 -13.58 23.74
C ASP A 123 1.27 -14.55 22.57
N LEU A 124 0.03 -14.55 22.07
CA LEU A 124 -0.39 -15.44 20.97
C LEU A 124 0.31 -15.07 19.65
N ILE A 125 0.93 -13.90 19.60
CA ILE A 125 1.80 -13.45 18.53
C ILE A 125 3.22 -13.51 19.07
N PRO A 126 4.11 -14.34 18.52
CA PRO A 126 5.52 -14.30 18.92
C PRO A 126 6.07 -12.89 18.64
N ASP A 127 6.75 -12.33 19.63
CA ASP A 127 7.60 -11.16 19.41
C ASP A 127 8.71 -11.58 18.46
N TYR A 128 8.56 -11.21 17.19
CA TYR A 128 9.52 -11.53 16.14
C TYR A 128 10.82 -10.70 16.24
N GLY A 129 11.00 -9.93 17.32
CA GLY A 129 12.18 -9.08 17.53
C GLY A 129 12.18 -7.84 16.63
N ILE A 130 11.01 -7.46 16.11
CA ILE A 130 10.88 -6.35 15.15
C ILE A 130 11.08 -5.04 15.91
N ASP A 131 12.14 -4.32 15.58
CA ASP A 131 12.30 -2.95 16.05
C ASP A 131 11.18 -2.10 15.46
N THR A 132 10.30 -1.64 16.34
CA THR A 132 9.13 -0.80 16.03
C THR A 132 9.45 0.68 16.22
N SER A 133 10.73 1.02 16.25
CA SER A 133 11.20 2.40 16.22
C SER A 133 10.73 3.09 14.93
N PRO A 134 10.34 4.38 14.99
CA PRO A 134 9.84 5.12 13.83
C PRO A 134 10.79 5.14 12.63
N GLU A 135 12.09 4.93 12.88
CA GLU A 135 13.16 4.91 11.88
C GLU A 135 13.10 3.67 10.96
N TYR A 136 12.45 2.59 11.40
CA TYR A 136 12.27 1.34 10.64
C TYR A 136 10.82 1.14 10.16
N ASP A 137 9.99 2.19 10.19
CA ASP A 137 8.61 2.13 9.71
C ASP A 137 8.59 2.09 8.17
N MET A 138 8.41 0.90 7.60
CA MET A 138 8.33 0.67 6.14
C MET A 138 6.88 0.58 5.67
N ASN A 139 6.60 0.91 4.41
CA ASN A 139 5.26 0.83 3.82
C ASN A 139 4.23 1.71 4.55
N GLY A 140 4.63 2.95 4.82
CA GLY A 140 3.74 3.97 5.39
C GLY A 140 2.50 4.18 4.54
N VAL A 141 1.41 4.61 5.19
CA VAL A 141 0.12 4.85 4.53
C VAL A 141 -0.29 6.31 4.66
N GLU A 142 -0.96 6.82 3.64
CA GLU A 142 -1.60 8.13 3.66
C GLU A 142 -2.96 8.00 4.34
N ILE A 143 -3.21 8.78 5.38
CA ILE A 143 -4.53 8.87 6.01
C ILE A 143 -5.36 9.89 5.24
N VAL A 144 -6.42 9.45 4.57
CA VAL A 144 -7.34 10.33 3.85
C VAL A 144 -8.36 10.91 4.82
N SER A 145 -8.88 10.09 5.73
CA SER A 145 -9.81 10.52 6.77
C SER A 145 -9.77 9.61 7.99
N GLY A 146 -10.10 10.15 9.16
CA GLY A 146 -10.04 9.42 10.43
C GLY A 146 -8.61 9.21 10.92
N ARG A 147 -8.28 7.98 11.34
CA ARG A 147 -6.97 7.61 11.90
C ARG A 147 -6.65 6.14 11.70
N MET A 148 -5.40 5.76 11.98
CA MET A 148 -5.02 4.35 12.09
C MET A 148 -5.64 3.68 13.33
N PRO A 149 -5.81 2.34 13.31
CA PRO A 149 -6.29 1.56 14.46
C PRO A 149 -5.35 1.69 15.66
N LEU A 150 -5.92 1.80 16.86
CA LEU A 150 -5.15 1.87 18.12
C LEU A 150 -5.34 0.63 19.00
N ASN A 151 -6.34 -0.20 18.71
CA ASN A 151 -6.66 -1.40 19.48
C ASN A 151 -7.18 -2.52 18.57
N ASP A 152 -7.41 -3.70 19.17
CA ASP A 152 -7.80 -4.93 18.47
C ASP A 152 -9.24 -4.92 17.94
N THR A 153 -10.03 -3.91 18.27
CA THR A 153 -11.44 -3.78 17.85
C THR A 153 -11.62 -2.78 16.71
N GLU A 154 -10.52 -2.23 16.19
CA GLU A 154 -10.53 -1.16 15.19
C GLU A 154 -9.87 -1.58 13.88
N ILE A 155 -10.32 -0.98 12.78
CA ILE A 155 -9.82 -1.24 11.44
C ILE A 155 -9.76 0.06 10.61
N ALA A 156 -8.72 0.19 9.78
CA ALA A 156 -8.62 1.22 8.76
C ALA A 156 -8.77 0.59 7.37
N LEU A 157 -9.62 1.17 6.53
CA LEU A 157 -10.00 0.62 5.22
C LEU A 157 -9.36 1.38 4.07
N ASP A 158 -9.16 0.72 2.93
CA ASP A 158 -8.87 1.42 1.66
C ASP A 158 -9.94 2.46 1.38
N ASN A 159 -9.52 3.67 1.00
CA ASN A 159 -10.38 4.78 0.64
C ASN A 159 -11.40 4.45 -0.48
N THR A 160 -11.13 3.47 -1.33
CA THR A 160 -12.10 3.02 -2.35
C THR A 160 -13.34 2.32 -1.76
N LEU A 161 -13.26 1.89 -0.50
CA LEU A 161 -14.34 1.21 0.21
C LEU A 161 -15.32 2.18 0.89
N ASP A 162 -14.98 3.47 0.93
CA ASP A 162 -15.87 4.52 1.43
C ASP A 162 -17.12 4.64 0.55
N GLY A 163 -18.29 4.62 1.18
CA GLY A 163 -19.59 4.58 0.52
C GLY A 163 -19.97 3.25 -0.12
N SER A 164 -19.03 2.31 -0.34
CA SER A 164 -19.33 1.01 -0.97
C SER A 164 -19.50 -0.14 0.03
N LEU A 165 -18.59 -0.26 1.00
CA LEU A 165 -18.65 -1.28 2.07
C LEU A 165 -19.31 -0.73 3.34
N VAL A 166 -18.99 0.51 3.69
CA VAL A 166 -19.53 1.24 4.84
C VAL A 166 -20.07 2.60 4.40
N LYS A 167 -20.98 3.17 5.17
CA LYS A 167 -21.59 4.48 4.83
C LYS A 167 -20.85 5.64 5.47
N GLN A 168 -20.24 5.41 6.63
CA GLN A 168 -19.54 6.44 7.39
C GLN A 168 -18.44 5.84 8.29
N LEU A 169 -17.54 6.71 8.73
CA LEU A 169 -16.58 6.38 9.80
C LEU A 169 -17.33 6.02 11.09
N GLY A 170 -16.84 5.00 11.79
CA GLY A 170 -17.46 4.47 13.00
C GLY A 170 -18.40 3.29 12.77
N ASP A 171 -18.75 2.98 11.51
CA ASP A 171 -19.52 1.78 11.19
C ASP A 171 -18.73 0.51 11.54
N GLU A 172 -19.45 -0.56 11.90
CA GLU A 172 -18.85 -1.86 12.14
C GLU A 172 -18.87 -2.71 10.87
N ILE A 173 -17.78 -3.45 10.66
CA ILE A 173 -17.68 -4.46 9.61
C ILE A 173 -17.39 -5.81 10.23
N THR A 174 -18.00 -6.84 9.66
CA THR A 174 -17.76 -8.23 10.04
C THR A 174 -16.89 -8.88 8.97
N LEU A 175 -15.71 -9.35 9.40
CA LEU A 175 -14.76 -10.07 8.58
C LEU A 175 -14.95 -11.56 8.83
N THR A 176 -15.02 -12.34 7.76
CA THR A 176 -15.22 -13.80 7.82
C THR A 176 -14.20 -14.51 6.96
N THR A 177 -13.61 -15.56 7.52
CA THR A 177 -12.74 -16.50 6.82
C THR A 177 -13.23 -17.94 7.08
N ALA A 178 -12.53 -18.93 6.54
CA ALA A 178 -12.78 -20.33 6.90
C ALA A 178 -12.38 -20.69 8.34
N GLY A 179 -11.64 -19.83 9.04
CA GLY A 179 -11.11 -20.06 10.37
C GLY A 179 -11.85 -19.34 11.50
N GLY A 180 -12.59 -18.27 11.19
CA GLY A 180 -13.34 -17.53 12.18
C GLY A 180 -14.01 -16.27 11.63
N THR A 181 -14.66 -15.55 12.53
CA THR A 181 -15.35 -14.29 12.24
C THR A 181 -14.96 -13.27 13.32
N VAL A 182 -14.65 -12.04 12.90
CA VAL A 182 -14.37 -10.92 13.81
C VAL A 182 -15.12 -9.67 13.35
N THR A 183 -15.66 -8.91 14.29
CA THR A 183 -16.32 -7.63 14.01
C THR A 183 -15.42 -6.50 14.49
N LEU A 184 -15.13 -5.56 13.60
CA LEU A 184 -14.23 -4.43 13.86
C LEU A 184 -14.91 -3.12 13.48
N ARG A 185 -14.61 -2.06 14.22
CA ARG A 185 -15.11 -0.71 13.99
C ARG A 185 -14.18 0.06 13.05
N VAL A 186 -14.73 0.65 12.00
CA VAL A 186 -13.96 1.44 11.02
C VAL A 186 -13.57 2.79 11.63
N VAL A 187 -12.27 3.06 11.71
CA VAL A 187 -11.73 4.29 12.31
C VAL A 187 -11.00 5.22 11.35
N GLY A 188 -10.75 4.77 10.12
CA GLY A 188 -10.11 5.59 9.11
C GLY A 188 -10.16 5.00 7.71
N PHE A 189 -9.98 5.88 6.73
CA PHE A 189 -9.77 5.54 5.33
C PHE A 189 -8.37 5.95 4.90
N ILE A 190 -7.69 5.04 4.21
CA ILE A 190 -6.26 5.14 3.93
C ILE A 190 -5.95 4.84 2.46
N ARG A 191 -4.79 5.32 2.00
CA ARG A 191 -4.16 4.94 0.74
C ARG A 191 -2.77 4.39 1.01
N SER A 192 -2.43 3.31 0.34
CA SER A 192 -1.12 2.68 0.47
C SER A 192 -0.37 2.79 -0.87
N PRO A 193 0.91 3.21 -0.86
CA PRO A 193 1.75 3.25 -2.05
C PRO A 193 1.99 1.86 -2.67
N MET A 194 1.71 0.78 -1.92
CA MET A 194 1.73 -0.60 -2.43
C MET A 194 0.70 -0.83 -3.53
N TYR A 195 -0.34 0.01 -3.61
CA TYR A 195 -1.40 -0.06 -4.60
C TYR A 195 -1.47 1.23 -5.41
N ILE A 196 -0.72 1.28 -6.52
CA ILE A 196 -0.68 2.43 -7.43
C ILE A 196 -1.98 2.57 -8.23
N SER A 197 -2.58 1.44 -8.62
CA SER A 197 -3.88 1.42 -9.29
C SER A 197 -4.95 1.99 -8.35
N LEU A 198 -6.07 2.49 -8.87
CA LEU A 198 -7.26 2.83 -8.08
C LEU A 198 -8.37 1.78 -8.20
N PHE A 199 -8.25 0.85 -9.15
CA PHE A 199 -9.29 -0.11 -9.50
C PHE A 199 -8.90 -1.55 -9.16
N GLU A 200 -7.61 -1.85 -9.23
CA GLU A 200 -7.09 -3.20 -8.98
C GLU A 200 -6.35 -3.22 -7.63
N ARG A 201 -6.69 -4.22 -6.81
CA ARG A 201 -6.05 -4.47 -5.50
C ARG A 201 -5.40 -5.84 -5.43
N GLY A 202 -5.13 -6.43 -6.58
CA GLY A 202 -4.50 -7.74 -6.73
C GLY A 202 -5.50 -8.89 -6.57
N THR A 203 -4.93 -10.07 -6.32
CA THR A 203 -5.67 -11.32 -6.21
C THR A 203 -5.93 -11.68 -4.75
N SER A 204 -6.97 -12.48 -4.54
CA SER A 204 -7.33 -13.02 -3.23
C SER A 204 -7.48 -14.54 -3.30
N SER A 205 -7.18 -15.19 -2.20
CA SER A 205 -7.35 -16.64 -2.02
C SER A 205 -8.78 -17.06 -1.68
N ILE A 206 -9.67 -16.11 -1.38
CA ILE A 206 -11.08 -16.37 -1.02
C ILE A 206 -12.01 -15.76 -2.07
N GLY A 207 -13.21 -16.32 -2.25
CA GLY A 207 -14.26 -15.75 -3.10
C GLY A 207 -13.99 -15.97 -4.59
N ASN A 208 -14.10 -14.90 -5.37
CA ASN A 208 -13.95 -14.91 -6.83
C ASN A 208 -12.50 -14.77 -7.32
N GLY A 209 -11.51 -14.78 -6.41
CA GLY A 209 -10.09 -14.68 -6.77
C GLY A 209 -9.56 -13.25 -6.91
N THR A 210 -10.41 -12.22 -6.81
CA THR A 210 -10.01 -10.81 -6.88
C THR A 210 -10.13 -10.14 -5.52
N SER A 211 -9.15 -9.32 -5.14
CA SER A 211 -9.25 -8.45 -3.97
C SER A 211 -9.98 -7.17 -4.37
N ASP A 212 -11.07 -6.83 -3.68
CA ASP A 212 -11.79 -5.58 -3.87
C ASP A 212 -11.10 -4.41 -3.16
N GLY A 213 -10.34 -4.69 -2.09
CA GLY A 213 -9.73 -3.68 -1.24
C GLY A 213 -8.65 -4.24 -0.35
N PHE A 214 -8.03 -3.36 0.45
CA PHE A 214 -7.18 -3.76 1.56
C PHE A 214 -7.62 -3.05 2.84
N ALA A 215 -7.18 -3.56 3.98
CA ALA A 215 -7.39 -2.92 5.26
C ALA A 215 -6.22 -3.21 6.21
N TYR A 216 -6.06 -2.37 7.21
CA TYR A 216 -5.09 -2.56 8.29
C TYR A 216 -5.82 -2.77 9.60
N ALA A 217 -5.45 -3.83 10.31
CA ALA A 217 -6.01 -4.20 11.60
C ALA A 217 -4.89 -4.69 12.53
N SER A 218 -5.21 -4.95 13.79
CA SER A 218 -4.25 -5.51 14.71
C SER A 218 -3.88 -6.96 14.34
N GLY A 219 -2.67 -7.37 14.71
CA GLY A 219 -2.26 -8.77 14.56
C GLY A 219 -3.18 -9.73 15.32
N ASN A 220 -3.72 -9.33 16.47
CA ASN A 220 -4.61 -10.17 17.28
C ASN A 220 -5.96 -10.39 16.58
N ALA A 221 -6.51 -9.33 15.98
CA ALA A 221 -7.74 -9.43 15.19
C ALA A 221 -7.54 -10.37 13.98
N ILE A 222 -6.40 -10.29 13.31
CA ILE A 222 -6.05 -11.18 12.20
C ILE A 222 -5.86 -12.63 12.67
N SER A 223 -5.22 -12.83 13.83
CA SER A 223 -5.06 -14.17 14.41
C SER A 223 -6.41 -14.82 14.76
N SER A 224 -7.39 -14.01 15.20
CA SER A 224 -8.75 -14.51 15.52
C SER A 224 -9.52 -15.00 14.30
N LEU A 225 -9.18 -14.49 13.11
CA LEU A 225 -9.72 -14.93 11.82
C LEU A 225 -9.11 -16.26 11.35
N GLY A 226 -8.36 -16.97 12.19
CA GLY A 226 -7.93 -18.34 11.93
C GLY A 226 -7.20 -18.50 10.60
N THR A 227 -5.93 -18.11 10.56
CA THR A 227 -5.04 -18.55 9.49
C THR A 227 -4.94 -20.07 9.55
N LYS A 228 -5.42 -20.78 8.52
CA LYS A 228 -5.20 -22.23 8.32
C LYS A 228 -3.74 -22.60 8.01
N LEU A 229 -2.79 -21.75 8.38
CA LEU A 229 -1.36 -22.00 8.38
C LEU A 229 -0.83 -21.62 9.77
N PRO A 230 0.05 -22.46 10.33
CA PRO A 230 -0.18 -22.95 11.66
C PRO A 230 0.53 -22.07 12.68
N VAL A 231 -0.24 -21.51 13.61
CA VAL A 231 0.24 -21.31 14.99
C VAL A 231 0.86 -22.63 15.52
N MET A 232 0.45 -23.79 14.96
CA MET A 232 1.06 -25.12 15.15
C MET A 232 2.55 -25.24 14.71
N SER A 233 3.09 -24.38 13.84
CA SER A 233 4.54 -24.39 13.54
C SER A 233 5.35 -23.72 14.65
N LEU A 234 4.73 -22.83 15.44
CA LEU A 234 5.33 -22.22 16.63
C LEU A 234 5.17 -23.12 17.87
N LEU A 235 4.17 -24.01 17.90
CA LEU A 235 3.96 -24.96 18.99
C LEU A 235 4.80 -26.25 18.88
N ASN A 236 5.25 -26.62 17.68
CA ASN A 236 6.04 -27.85 17.49
C ASN A 236 7.51 -27.72 17.89
N THR A 237 8.04 -26.52 18.15
CA THR A 237 9.43 -26.35 18.63
C THR A 237 9.60 -26.58 20.13
N TYR A 238 8.52 -26.74 20.91
CA TYR A 238 8.61 -27.06 22.35
C TYR A 238 8.49 -28.56 22.69
N TYR A 239 8.28 -29.43 21.70
CA TYR A 239 8.15 -30.88 21.93
C TYR A 239 9.09 -31.73 21.07
N THR A 240 10.36 -31.33 20.93
CA THR A 240 11.42 -32.29 20.57
C THR A 240 12.70 -32.01 21.35
N ARG A 241 12.67 -32.26 22.65
CA ARG A 241 13.84 -32.75 23.40
C ARG A 241 13.36 -33.81 24.40
N ALA A 242 13.47 -35.06 24.00
CA ALA A 242 13.79 -36.19 24.86
C ALA A 242 14.98 -36.90 24.20
#